data_AF-A0A945KYX9-F1
#
_entry.id   AF-A0A945KYX9-F1
#
_cell.length_a   1.000
_cell.length_b   1.000
_cell.length_c   1.000
_cell.angle_alpha   90.00
_cell.angle_beta   90.00
_cell.angle_gamma   90.00
#
_symmetry.space_group_name_H-M   'P 1'
#
loop_
_entity.id
_entity.type
_entity.pdbx_description
1 polymer ?
#
loop_
_entity_poly.entity_id
_entity_poly.type
_entity_poly.pdbx_seq_one_letter_code
_entity_poly.pdbx_strand_id
1 'polypeptide(L)'
;PVIITVYSDRSFTFVTKTPPAALLILKVTGIKKGSGVPHTDKVGNITRAQLEEVAAIKMKDLNANDMEAAVTIIAGTARSMGITVEG
;
A
#
# COMPACT_ATOMS: atom_id res chain seq x y z
N PRO A 1 8.22 5.49 -4.37
CA PRO A 1 8.06 6.97 -4.29
C PRO A 1 9.40 7.60 -3.96
N VAL A 2 9.69 8.81 -4.46
CA VAL A 2 10.97 9.48 -4.16
C VAL A 2 10.67 10.77 -3.41
N ILE A 3 11.33 10.95 -2.28
CA ILE A 3 11.34 12.22 -1.55
C ILE A 3 12.65 12.92 -1.89
N ILE A 4 12.55 14.13 -2.45
CA ILE A 4 13.69 14.98 -2.75
C ILE A 4 13.65 16.15 -1.78
N THR A 5 14.72 16.32 -1.01
CA THR A 5 14.93 17.47 -0.12
C THR A 5 16.02 18.33 -0.73
N VAL A 6 15.67 19.57 -1.08
CA VAL A 6 16.59 20.57 -1.67
C VAL A 6 17.02 21.56 -0.60
N TYR A 7 18.31 21.82 -0.50
CA TYR A 7 18.90 22.76 0.45
C TYR A 7 19.26 24.09 -0.22
N SER A 8 19.48 25.12 0.59
CA SER A 8 19.79 26.49 0.12
C SER A 8 21.13 26.61 -0.60
N ASP A 9 22.06 25.70 -0.33
CA ASP A 9 23.34 25.57 -1.03
C ASP A 9 23.23 24.87 -2.39
N ARG A 10 22.00 24.60 -2.85
CA ARG A 10 21.67 23.86 -4.08
C ARG A 10 22.09 22.38 -4.01
N SER A 11 22.50 21.87 -2.86
CA SER A 11 22.61 20.44 -2.64
C SER A 11 21.21 19.84 -2.53
N PHE A 12 21.08 18.56 -2.87
CA PHE A 12 19.84 17.83 -2.67
C PHE A 12 20.12 16.41 -2.18
N THR A 13 19.22 15.90 -1.35
CA THR A 13 19.20 14.50 -0.93
C THR A 13 17.94 13.87 -1.49
N PHE A 14 18.03 12.63 -1.95
CA PHE A 14 16.87 11.89 -2.42
C PHE A 14 16.81 10.53 -1.73
N VAL A 15 15.60 10.16 -1.28
CA VAL A 15 15.32 8.88 -0.63
C VAL A 15 14.29 8.13 -1.45
N THR A 16 14.68 6.95 -1.93
CA THR A 16 13.80 6.01 -2.64
C THR A 16 13.04 5.14 -1.65
N LYS A 17 11.73 5.38 -1.53
CA LYS A 17 10.82 4.55 -0.73
C LYS A 17 10.27 3.38 -1.54
N THR A 18 9.87 2.31 -0.84
CA THR A 18 9.17 1.17 -1.44
C THR A 18 7.95 1.60 -2.25
N PRO A 19 7.55 0.78 -3.25
CA PRO A 19 6.37 1.03 -4.05
C PRO A 19 5.12 1.36 -3.20
N PRO A 20 4.19 2.18 -3.71
CA PRO A 20 2.95 2.48 -3.01
C PRO A 20 2.16 1.21 -2.68
N ALA A 21 1.51 1.17 -1.53
CA ALA A 21 0.70 0.02 -1.11
C ALA A 21 -0.37 -0.32 -2.15
N ALA A 22 -1.04 0.71 -2.72
CA ALA A 22 -2.02 0.55 -3.78
C ALA A 22 -1.49 -0.27 -4.98
N LEU A 23 -0.27 0.01 -5.41
CA LEU A 23 0.34 -0.63 -6.59
C LEU A 23 0.71 -2.08 -6.27
N LEU A 24 1.20 -2.35 -5.06
CA LEU A 24 1.45 -3.71 -4.59
C LEU A 24 0.14 -4.51 -4.50
N ILE A 25 -0.91 -3.95 -3.90
CA ILE A 25 -2.22 -4.60 -3.79
C ILE A 25 -2.79 -4.93 -5.19
N LEU A 26 -2.73 -4.00 -6.15
CA LEU A 26 -3.17 -4.26 -7.53
C LEU A 26 -2.38 -5.40 -8.18
N LYS A 27 -1.08 -5.51 -7.88
CA LYS A 27 -0.23 -6.59 -8.39
C LYS A 27 -0.62 -7.95 -7.81
N VAL A 28 -0.93 -8.05 -6.51
CA VAL A 28 -1.27 -9.32 -5.87
C VAL A 28 -2.71 -9.76 -6.20
N THR A 29 -3.61 -8.80 -6.38
CA THR A 29 -5.02 -9.06 -6.76
C THR A 29 -5.23 -9.21 -8.26
N GLY A 30 -4.25 -8.83 -9.10
CA GLY A 30 -4.36 -8.88 -10.56
C GLY A 30 -5.29 -7.83 -11.17
N ILE A 31 -5.79 -6.88 -10.37
CA ILE A 31 -6.71 -5.83 -10.80
C ILE A 31 -5.91 -4.69 -11.44
N LYS A 32 -6.41 -4.14 -12.56
CA LYS A 32 -5.73 -3.04 -13.27
C LYS A 32 -5.98 -1.65 -12.67
N LYS A 33 -7.14 -1.45 -12.02
CA LYS A 33 -7.55 -0.15 -11.48
C LYS A 33 -8.43 -0.35 -10.23
N GLY A 34 -8.25 0.50 -9.22
CA GLY A 34 -9.16 0.57 -8.08
C GLY A 34 -10.54 1.09 -8.48
N SER A 35 -11.50 0.93 -7.57
CA SER A 35 -12.87 1.41 -7.74
C SER A 35 -12.94 2.94 -7.80
N GLY A 36 -13.78 3.45 -8.70
CA GLY A 36 -14.13 4.87 -8.73
C GLY A 36 -15.05 5.28 -7.55
N VAL A 37 -15.76 4.31 -6.96
CA VAL A 37 -16.65 4.50 -5.81
C VAL A 37 -16.37 3.39 -4.78
N PRO A 38 -15.30 3.50 -3.98
CA PRO A 38 -14.73 2.41 -3.16
C PRO A 38 -15.68 1.70 -2.20
N HIS A 39 -16.71 2.39 -1.71
CA HIS A 39 -17.67 1.84 -0.76
C HIS A 39 -18.91 1.21 -1.41
N THR A 40 -19.12 1.46 -2.71
CA THR A 40 -20.30 1.00 -3.45
C THR A 40 -19.91 -0.08 -4.46
N ASP A 41 -18.89 0.19 -5.28
CA ASP A 41 -18.42 -0.73 -6.31
C ASP A 41 -17.20 -1.48 -5.82
N LYS A 42 -17.37 -2.75 -5.46
CA LYS A 42 -16.27 -3.65 -5.11
C LYS A 42 -15.62 -4.19 -6.38
N VAL A 43 -14.32 -3.98 -6.56
CA VAL A 43 -13.58 -4.34 -7.78
C VAL A 43 -12.69 -5.58 -7.64
N GLY A 44 -12.72 -6.23 -6.47
CA GLY A 44 -12.10 -7.54 -6.26
C GLY A 44 -11.91 -7.85 -4.78
N ASN A 45 -11.29 -9.00 -4.50
CA ASN A 45 -11.05 -9.49 -3.14
C ASN A 45 -9.56 -9.71 -2.89
N ILE A 46 -9.13 -9.55 -1.64
CA ILE A 46 -7.77 -9.86 -1.19
C ILE A 46 -7.83 -10.73 0.07
N THR A 47 -6.99 -11.75 0.12
CA THR A 47 -6.89 -12.67 1.26
C THR A 47 -5.89 -12.18 2.29
N ARG A 48 -5.99 -12.66 3.53
CA ARG A 48 -5.04 -12.35 4.61
C ARG A 48 -3.58 -12.69 4.25
N ALA A 49 -3.35 -13.83 3.62
CA ALA A 49 -2.00 -14.23 3.19
C ALA A 49 -1.38 -13.22 2.21
N GLN A 50 -2.16 -12.72 1.26
CA GLN A 50 -1.72 -11.70 0.31
C GLN A 50 -1.44 -10.35 0.99
N LEU A 51 -2.22 -9.99 2.00
CA LEU A 51 -1.97 -8.79 2.80
C LEU A 51 -0.66 -8.89 3.58
N GLU A 52 -0.34 -10.07 4.14
CA GLU A 52 0.92 -10.32 4.84
C GLU A 52 2.14 -10.20 3.91
N GLU A 53 2.06 -10.72 2.68
CA GLU A 53 3.11 -10.55 1.68
C GLU A 53 3.35 -9.06 1.36
N VAL A 54 2.28 -8.29 1.14
CA VAL A 54 2.37 -6.85 0.86
C VAL A 54 2.91 -6.09 2.07
N ALA A 55 2.47 -6.46 3.27
CA ALA A 55 2.93 -5.88 4.53
C ALA A 55 4.43 -6.15 4.74
N ALA A 56 4.90 -7.37 4.51
CA ALA A 56 6.30 -7.74 4.65
C ALA A 56 7.21 -6.94 3.69
N ILE A 57 6.79 -6.75 2.44
CA ILE A 57 7.53 -5.93 1.46
C ILE A 57 7.61 -4.47 1.92
N LYS A 58 6.51 -3.96 2.47
CA LYS A 58 6.38 -2.53 2.82
C LYS A 58 6.80 -2.22 4.26
N MET A 59 7.09 -3.23 5.08
CA MET A 59 7.31 -3.10 6.53
C MET A 59 8.35 -2.04 6.88
N LYS A 60 9.43 -1.95 6.10
CA LYS A 60 10.52 -0.98 6.31
C LYS A 60 10.10 0.48 6.17
N ASP A 61 9.00 0.74 5.45
CA ASP A 61 8.45 2.08 5.22
C ASP A 61 7.11 2.32 5.94
N LEU A 62 6.61 1.32 6.67
CA LEU A 62 5.39 1.39 7.46
C LEU A 62 5.72 1.84 8.88
N ASN A 63 4.84 2.66 9.46
CA ASN A 63 4.88 3.00 10.89
C ASN A 63 4.21 1.91 11.75
N ALA A 64 4.29 0.64 11.34
CA ALA A 64 3.65 -0.46 12.03
C ALA A 64 4.59 -1.04 13.10
N ASN A 65 4.05 -1.33 14.28
CA ASN A 65 4.82 -1.90 15.38
C ASN A 65 4.96 -3.43 15.27
N ASP A 66 3.95 -4.08 14.68
CA ASP A 66 3.88 -5.53 14.49
C ASP A 66 3.26 -5.86 13.11
N MET A 67 3.31 -7.15 12.75
CA MET A 67 2.79 -7.61 11.45
C MET A 67 1.26 -7.43 11.36
N GLU A 68 0.53 -7.58 12.47
CA GLU A 68 -0.93 -7.39 12.52
C GLU A 68 -1.33 -5.95 12.21
N ALA A 69 -0.64 -4.97 12.79
CA ALA A 69 -0.82 -3.55 12.51
C ALA A 69 -0.44 -3.24 11.06
N ALA A 70 0.63 -3.84 10.54
CA ALA A 70 1.04 -3.68 9.15
C ALA A 70 -0.06 -4.19 8.20
N VAL A 71 -0.57 -5.40 8.44
CA VAL A 71 -1.70 -5.99 7.70
C VAL A 71 -2.94 -5.10 7.78
N THR A 72 -3.24 -4.55 8.96
CA THR A 72 -4.39 -3.65 9.15
C THR A 72 -4.26 -2.36 8.34
N ILE A 73 -3.06 -1.78 8.26
CA ILE A 73 -2.80 -0.58 7.44
C ILE A 73 -2.98 -0.88 5.95
N ILE A 74 -2.46 -2.03 5.49
CA ILE A 74 -2.63 -2.46 4.09
C ILE A 74 -4.11 -2.78 3.80
N ALA A 75 -4.83 -3.42 4.74
CA ALA A 75 -6.25 -3.71 4.63
C ALA A 75 -7.09 -2.42 4.53
N GLY A 76 -6.74 -1.39 5.31
CA GLY A 76 -7.37 -0.06 5.19
C GLY A 76 -7.19 0.53 3.79
N THR A 77 -5.99 0.40 3.22
CA THR A 77 -5.70 0.84 1.85
C THR A 77 -6.50 0.03 0.82
N ALA A 78 -6.60 -1.29 0.98
CA ALA A 78 -7.40 -2.14 0.09
C ALA A 78 -8.89 -1.72 0.12
N ARG A 79 -9.44 -1.45 1.31
CA ARG A 79 -10.82 -0.97 1.47
C ARG A 79 -11.05 0.38 0.78
N SER A 80 -10.11 1.32 0.90
CA SER A 80 -10.21 2.63 0.23
C SER A 80 -10.08 2.54 -1.29
N MET A 81 -9.61 1.43 -1.83
CA MET A 81 -9.60 1.15 -3.28
C MET A 81 -10.83 0.36 -3.76
N GLY A 82 -11.76 0.03 -2.87
CA GLY A 82 -12.92 -0.81 -3.20
C GLY A 82 -12.58 -2.29 -3.36
N ILE A 83 -11.53 -2.76 -2.69
CA ILE A 83 -11.22 -4.18 -2.61
C ILE A 83 -11.83 -4.72 -1.31
N THR A 84 -12.52 -5.85 -1.39
CA THR A 84 -13.02 -6.56 -0.22
C THR A 84 -11.86 -7.30 0.43
N VAL A 85 -11.66 -7.03 1.71
CA VAL A 85 -10.70 -7.77 2.52
C VAL A 85 -11.47 -8.94 3.12
N GLU A 86 -11.13 -10.16 2.71
CA GLU A 86 -11.63 -11.38 3.34
C GLU A 86 -10.65 -11.76 4.45
N GLY A 87 -11.07 -11.52 5.69
CA GLY A 87 -10.28 -11.75 6.90
C GLY A 87 -11.11 -11.54 8.16
#